data_AF-A0A3B0MXY3-F1
#
_entry.id   AF-A0A3B0MXY3-F1
#
_cell.length_a   1.000
_cell.length_b   1.000
_cell.length_c   1.000
_cell.angle_alpha   90.00
_cell.angle_beta   90.00
_cell.angle_gamma   90.00
#
_symmetry.space_group_name_H-M   'P 1'
#
loop_
_entity.id
_entity.type
_entity.pdbx_description
1 polymer ?
#
loop_
_entity_poly.entity_id
_entity_poly.type
_entity_poly.pdbx_seq_one_letter_code
_entity_poly.pdbx_strand_id
1 'polypeptide(L)' 'MSENQFYENGCGNCSFLQMDGDHRRILDCTSSNFNGFISIIDPQKSWSARYNNLNDLIPGCYAISVNGTLPESIKDELLQ' A
#
# COMPACT_ATOMS: atom_id res chain seq x y z
N MET A 1 8.40 -0.19 -1.74
CA MET A 1 8.35 -1.01 -2.97
C MET A 1 8.57 -0.07 -4.14
N SER A 2 9.38 -0.42 -5.14
CA SER A 2 9.55 0.39 -6.35
C SER A 2 8.36 0.20 -7.30
N GLU A 3 8.21 1.11 -8.27
CA GLU A 3 7.18 0.98 -9.31
C GLU A 3 7.27 -0.36 -10.04
N ASN A 4 8.48 -0.79 -10.43
CA ASN A 4 8.68 -2.09 -11.09
C ASN A 4 8.23 -3.26 -10.22
N GLN A 5 8.46 -3.19 -8.90
CA GLN A 5 8.00 -4.26 -8.00
C GLN A 5 6.46 -4.29 -7.89
N PHE A 6 5.78 -3.14 -7.95
CA PHE A 6 4.31 -3.09 -8.06
C PHE A 6 3.84 -3.67 -9.40
N TYR A 7 4.54 -3.40 -10.50
CA TYR A 7 4.20 -3.94 -11.82
C TYR A 7 4.34 -5.45 -11.89
N GLU A 8 5.43 -5.98 -11.34
CA GLU A 8 5.73 -7.41 -11.39
C GLU A 8 4.86 -8.24 -10.43
N ASN A 9 4.54 -7.70 -9.24
CA ASN A 9 3.96 -8.50 -8.14
C ASN A 9 2.66 -7.92 -7.56
N GLY A 10 2.22 -6.74 -8.00
CA GLY A 10 1.11 -6.02 -7.38
C GLY A 10 1.43 -5.58 -5.95
N CYS A 11 0.38 -5.27 -5.16
CA CYS A 11 0.54 -5.01 -3.73
C CYS A 11 0.28 -6.28 -2.92
N GLY A 12 1.26 -6.68 -2.10
CA GLY A 12 1.13 -7.87 -1.23
C GLY A 12 0.03 -7.79 -0.17
N ASN A 13 -0.55 -6.61 0.09
CA ASN A 13 -1.66 -6.42 1.02
C ASN A 13 -3.00 -6.07 0.32
N CYS A 14 -2.96 -5.64 -0.94
CA CYS A 14 -4.10 -5.01 -1.61
C CYS A 14 -4.33 -5.63 -2.99
N SER A 15 -4.50 -6.96 -3.04
CA SER A 15 -4.72 -7.69 -4.32
C SER A 15 -5.95 -7.20 -5.08
N PHE A 16 -6.96 -6.69 -4.37
CA PHE A 16 -8.18 -6.09 -4.93
C PHE A 16 -7.92 -4.85 -5.79
N LEU A 17 -6.76 -4.19 -5.67
CA LEU A 17 -6.42 -3.04 -6.51
C LEU A 17 -5.95 -3.44 -7.92
N GLN A 18 -5.59 -4.70 -8.14
CA GLN A 18 -5.22 -5.28 -9.45
C GLN A 18 -4.17 -4.44 -10.22
N MET A 19 -3.05 -4.16 -9.55
CA MET A 19 -2.00 -3.29 -10.07
C MET A 19 -0.95 -4.02 -10.94
N ASP A 20 -0.83 -5.33 -10.80
CA ASP A 20 0.15 -6.12 -11.55
C ASP A 20 -0.13 -6.06 -13.06
N GLY A 21 0.92 -5.85 -13.86
CA GLY A 21 0.80 -5.69 -15.30
C GLY A 21 0.19 -4.36 -15.78
N ASP A 22 -0.22 -3.45 -14.89
CA ASP A 22 -0.87 -2.19 -15.25
C ASP A 22 -0.20 -0.95 -14.62
N HIS A 23 0.68 -0.29 -15.39
CA HIS A 23 1.34 0.95 -14.96
C HIS A 23 0.37 2.09 -14.63
N ARG A 24 -0.77 2.20 -15.33
CA ARG A 24 -1.72 3.28 -15.04
C ARG A 24 -2.39 3.05 -13.70
N ARG A 25 -2.81 1.81 -13.44
CA ARG A 25 -3.39 1.43 -12.15
C ARG A 25 -2.42 1.64 -10.99
N ILE A 26 -1.12 1.38 -11.19
CA ILE A 26 -0.08 1.67 -10.19
C ILE A 26 0.00 3.17 -9.90
N LEU A 27 0.02 4.01 -10.92
CA LEU A 27 0.07 5.47 -10.75
C LEU A 27 -1.17 6.01 -10.04
N ASP A 28 -2.35 5.44 -10.30
CA ASP A 28 -3.60 5.82 -9.64
C ASP A 28 -3.69 5.34 -8.19
N CYS A 29 -3.04 4.22 -7.86
CA CYS A 29 -3.14 3.57 -6.55
C CYS A 29 -1.96 3.80 -5.61
N THR A 30 -0.88 4.45 -6.09
CA THR A 30 0.33 4.71 -5.30
C THR A 30 0.72 6.18 -5.34
N SER A 31 1.54 6.62 -4.39
CA SER A 31 2.04 7.99 -4.34
C SER A 31 3.53 8.01 -4.00
N SER A 32 4.29 8.77 -4.77
CA SER A 32 5.70 9.06 -4.48
C SER A 32 5.87 10.08 -3.35
N ASN A 33 4.79 10.78 -2.97
CA ASN A 33 4.79 11.77 -1.91
C ASN A 33 4.30 11.16 -0.60
N PHE A 34 5.25 10.73 0.23
CA PHE A 34 4.98 10.17 1.56
C PHE A 34 5.98 10.71 2.59
N ASN A 35 5.58 10.69 3.86
CA ASN A 35 6.38 11.17 4.97
C ASN A 35 6.56 10.09 6.03
N GLY A 36 7.80 9.96 6.52
CA GLY A 36 8.17 8.94 7.49
C GLY A 36 8.25 7.54 6.89
N PHE A 37 9.14 6.72 7.44
CA PHE A 37 9.38 5.36 6.96
C PHE A 37 9.52 4.44 8.16
N ILE A 38 8.85 3.29 8.11
CA ILE A 38 8.90 2.28 9.17
C ILE A 38 9.06 0.89 8.57
N SER A 39 10.02 0.13 9.10
CA SER A 39 10.19 -1.28 8.79
C SER A 39 9.57 -2.13 9.89
N ILE A 40 8.58 -2.95 9.53
CA ILE A 40 7.88 -3.86 10.43
C ILE A 40 8.32 -5.30 10.13
N ILE A 41 8.88 -5.97 11.15
CA ILE A 41 9.33 -7.36 11.06
C ILE A 41 8.27 -8.33 11.58
N ASP A 42 7.67 -8.01 12.75
CA ASP A 42 6.58 -8.79 13.35
C ASP A 42 5.40 -7.84 13.64
N PRO A 43 4.44 -7.72 12.70
CA PRO A 43 3.27 -6.83 12.81
C PRO A 43 2.41 -7.08 14.04
N GLN A 44 2.22 -8.35 14.42
CA GLN A 44 1.34 -8.75 15.51
C GLN A 44 1.92 -8.38 16.88
N LYS A 45 3.25 -8.45 17.04
CA LYS A 45 3.93 -8.09 18.30
C LYS A 45 4.28 -6.61 18.41
N SER A 46 4.49 -5.91 17.29
CA SER A 46 4.95 -4.52 17.28
C SER A 46 3.88 -3.52 17.74
N TRP A 47 4.20 -2.74 18.78
CA TRP A 47 3.35 -1.59 19.17
C TRP A 47 3.29 -0.55 18.04
N SER A 48 4.41 -0.28 17.37
CA SER A 48 4.45 0.70 16.28
C SER A 48 3.60 0.26 15.09
N ALA A 49 3.51 -1.05 14.81
CA ALA A 49 2.59 -1.56 13.79
C ALA A 49 1.13 -1.31 14.20
N ARG A 50 0.74 -1.68 15.43
CA ARG A 50 -0.62 -1.43 15.95
C ARG A 50 -0.98 0.06 15.95
N TYR A 51 -0.06 0.93 16.37
CA TYR A 51 -0.29 2.38 16.41
C TYR A 51 -0.56 2.96 15.00
N ASN A 52 0.03 2.36 13.95
CA ASN A 52 -0.15 2.78 12.56
C ASN A 52 -1.18 1.92 11.80
N ASN A 53 -1.99 1.09 12.48
CA ASN A 53 -2.95 0.17 11.85
C ASN A 53 -2.33 -0.82 10.83
N LEU A 54 -1.11 -1.28 11.09
CA LEU A 54 -0.37 -2.21 10.23
C LEU A 54 -0.32 -3.64 10.79
N ASN A 55 -1.02 -3.95 11.89
CA ASN A 55 -0.88 -5.22 12.60
C ASN A 55 -1.32 -6.44 11.79
N ASP A 56 -2.26 -6.27 10.87
CA ASP A 56 -2.81 -7.35 10.03
C ASP A 56 -2.20 -7.36 8.62
N LEU A 57 -1.16 -6.56 8.37
CA LEU A 57 -0.44 -6.51 7.10
C LEU A 57 0.82 -7.37 7.15
N ILE A 58 1.35 -7.73 5.98
CA ILE A 58 2.57 -8.54 5.89
C ILE A 58 3.81 -7.79 6.42
N PRO A 59 4.87 -8.48 6.89
CA PRO A 59 6.15 -7.83 7.19
C PRO A 59 6.69 -7.05 5.99
N GLY A 60 7.24 -5.86 6.24
CA GLY A 60 7.69 -5.00 5.16
C GLY A 60 7.95 -3.56 5.59
N CYS A 61 8.16 -2.71 4.58
CA CYS A 61 8.42 -1.29 4.76
C CYS A 61 7.17 -0.48 4.39
N TYR A 62 6.77 0.41 5.28
CA TYR A 62 5.57 1.23 5.18
C TYR A 62 5.89 2.71 5.36
N ALA A 63 5.06 3.57 4.77
CA ALA A 63 5.07 5.00 5.06
C ALA A 63 4.25 5.30 6.32
N ILE A 64 4.63 6.33 7.08
CA ILE A 64 3.83 6.79 8.23
C ILE A 64 2.63 7.63 7.74
N SER A 65 2.83 8.42 6.69
CA SER A 65 1.78 9.20 6.04
C SER A 65 1.99 9.23 4.53
N VAL A 66 0.91 9.11 3.77
CA VAL A 66 0.92 9.14 2.30
C VAL A 66 0.03 10.29 1.85
N ASN A 67 0.56 11.14 0.97
CA ASN A 67 -0.20 12.25 0.39
C ASN A 67 -0.89 11.79 -0.89
N GLY A 68 -2.20 11.97 -0.95
CA GLY A 68 -3.03 11.57 -2.08
C GLY A 68 -4.25 10.78 -1.61
N THR A 69 -5.20 10.60 -2.53
CA THR A 69 -6.40 9.79 -2.29
C THR A 69 -6.65 8.97 -3.54
N LEU A 70 -7.14 7.74 -3.37
CA LEU A 70 -7.55 6.92 -4.51
C LEU A 70 -8.58 7.68 -5.37
N PRO A 71 -8.55 7.55 -6.71
CA PRO A 71 -9.59 8.08 -7.58
C PRO A 71 -10.97 7.52 -7.23
N GLU A 72 -12.02 8.32 -7.43
CA GLU A 72 -13.37 7.92 -7.04
C GLU A 72 -13.86 6.67 -7.78
N SER A 73 -13.51 6.53 -9.05
CA SER A 73 -13.81 5.33 -9.83
C SER A 73 -13.27 4.05 -9.21
N ILE A 74 -12.06 4.11 -8.61
CA ILE A 74 -11.47 2.97 -7.92
C ILE A 74 -12.19 2.73 -6.59
N LYS A 75 -12.56 3.78 -5.85
CA LYS A 75 -13.33 3.60 -4.60
C LYS A 75 -14.70 2.98 -4.86
N ASP A 76 -15.39 3.41 -5.91
CA ASP A 76 -16.69 2.88 -6.31
C ASP A 76 -16.61 1.38 -6.67
N GLU A 77 -15.53 0.96 -7.33
CA GLU A 77 -15.25 -0.45 -7.62
C GLU A 77 -15.05 -1.29 -6.33
N LEU A 78 -14.47 -0.70 -5.27
CA LEU A 78 -14.20 -1.40 -4.01
C LEU A 78 -15.40 -1.51 -3.06
N LEU A 79 -16.43 -0.70 -3.29
CA LEU A 79 -17.64 -0.68 -2.46
C LEU A 79 -18.76 -1.59 -3.01
N GLN A 80 -18.55 -2.18 -4.20
CA GLN A 80 -19.45 -3.17 -4.82
C GLN A 80 -19.12 -4.59 -4.35
#